data_AF-A0A9D1HVS8-F1
#
_entry.id   AF-A0A9D1HVS8-F1
#
_cell.length_a   1.000
_cell.length_b   1.000
_cell.length_c   1.000
_cell.angle_alpha   90.00
_cell.angle_beta   90.00
_cell.angle_gamma   90.00
#
_symmetry.space_group_name_H-M   'P 1'
#
loop_
_entity.id
_entity.type
_entity.pdbx_description
1 polymer ?
#
loop_
_entity_poly.entity_id
_entity_poly.type
_entity_poly.pdbx_seq_one_letter_code
_entity_poly.pdbx_strand_id
1 'polypeptide(L)'
;MATLDPFAQTRTSTGIVPCKNVDAVHMETETGEKALVALSFIPEDPTHISPLTHKPGRASMDLVDLGASATVRTTPNGPVTQVSADSLLSFAKKHGPLFARTPFAWNEEGDNPAAGELFEEDAGAWVSAASMANLAIVAQQLSQGRLPLVTAGDVIGNLVRWHVTTPEVPEDPGFDLLIVARPVTPEYADWLGAPLFIRREELSDRIDYSFLLRGDEQNGTAESGTWLEVVVASFVHEITAADYRLLSQALGFSESLDKEVRTRLSLNLEKDEKPRKPNASLIVGASHLADTNLLGKPQSIEEEGGSELLASLVRALVAAHLRDAYVDVFSASDETGFLSFRSYLSWLWYDFSSGIDKARIKYCVRCGRAFSVVGHRGPDRVFCSDECRNASHNERSNRRRDELRHEFLEQNKTVQELARRYFPEEKKATGEKRVRQSLQSWPSLKHAVDDDIERNGWTSPLLQRCRNEKLSLSHLLTTKRRNQLERIRETVQDSQKTKAAHS
;
A
#
# COMPACT_ATOMS: atom_id res chain seq x y z
N MET A 1 40.11 -20.64 0.60
CA MET A 1 38.71 -20.90 0.22
C MET A 1 37.92 -19.68 0.64
N ALA A 2 37.47 -18.85 -0.30
CA ALA A 2 36.62 -17.72 0.03
C ALA A 2 35.35 -18.28 0.67
N THR A 3 35.05 -17.88 1.90
CA THR A 3 33.75 -18.11 2.53
C THR A 3 32.72 -17.45 1.63
N LEU A 4 32.03 -18.26 0.82
CA LEU A 4 30.84 -17.83 0.09
C LEU A 4 29.92 -17.17 1.10
N ASP A 5 29.68 -15.87 0.96
CA ASP A 5 28.72 -15.16 1.78
C ASP A 5 27.37 -15.87 1.58
N PRO A 6 26.79 -16.49 2.62
CA PRO A 6 25.52 -17.22 2.51
C PRO A 6 24.37 -16.30 2.06
N PHE A 7 24.55 -14.99 2.10
CA PHE A 7 23.61 -13.98 1.61
C PHE A 7 23.91 -13.48 0.18
N ALA A 8 25.10 -13.77 -0.38
CA ALA A 8 25.47 -13.33 -1.73
C ALA A 8 24.96 -14.25 -2.84
N GLN A 9 24.50 -15.47 -2.51
CA GLN A 9 24.02 -16.45 -3.48
C GLN A 9 22.87 -17.27 -2.90
N THR A 10 21.62 -16.87 -3.12
CA THR A 10 20.45 -17.77 -3.17
C THR A 10 19.19 -16.97 -3.54
N ARG A 11 19.23 -16.26 -4.66
CA ARG A 11 18.00 -15.80 -5.32
C ARG A 11 17.67 -16.80 -6.40
N THR A 12 16.48 -17.42 -6.34
CA THR A 12 15.96 -18.17 -7.48
C THR A 12 15.78 -17.22 -8.67
N SER A 13 15.58 -17.73 -9.89
CA SER A 13 15.20 -16.89 -11.05
C SER A 13 13.97 -16.02 -10.78
N THR A 14 13.10 -16.46 -9.86
CA THR A 14 11.91 -15.76 -9.38
C THR A 14 12.15 -14.92 -8.11
N GLY A 15 13.41 -14.73 -7.71
CA GLY A 15 13.89 -13.99 -6.53
C GLY A 15 13.30 -14.38 -5.19
N ILE A 16 12.90 -15.64 -5.02
CA ILE A 16 12.46 -16.18 -3.73
C ILE A 16 13.70 -16.67 -2.99
N VAL A 17 13.86 -16.26 -1.73
CA VAL A 17 14.81 -16.89 -0.80
C VAL A 17 14.06 -18.00 -0.05
N PRO A 18 14.38 -19.29 -0.26
CA PRO A 18 13.67 -20.39 0.39
C PRO A 18 13.82 -20.34 1.92
N CYS A 19 12.70 -20.14 2.61
CA CYS A 19 12.65 -20.04 4.06
C CYS A 19 11.43 -20.79 4.63
N LYS A 20 11.62 -21.41 5.79
CA LYS A 20 10.56 -22.10 6.54
C LYS A 20 9.56 -21.11 7.13
N ASN A 21 10.07 -20.00 7.68
CA ASN A 21 9.25 -18.94 8.27
C ASN A 21 9.96 -17.58 8.18
N VAL A 22 9.16 -16.52 8.24
CA VAL A 22 9.60 -15.13 8.45
C VAL A 22 8.83 -14.56 9.64
N ASP A 23 9.55 -14.13 10.66
CA ASP A 23 9.01 -13.56 11.89
C ASP A 23 9.49 -12.11 12.08
N ALA A 24 8.68 -11.32 12.78
CA ALA A 24 9.03 -9.95 13.11
C ALA A 24 9.90 -9.88 14.35
N VAL A 25 10.92 -9.03 14.31
CA VAL A 25 11.68 -8.60 15.48
C VAL A 25 11.22 -7.19 15.81
N HIS A 26 10.59 -7.05 16.98
CA HIS A 26 10.11 -5.76 17.47
C HIS A 26 11.01 -5.23 18.58
N MET A 27 11.23 -3.92 18.60
CA MET A 27 11.66 -3.20 19.80
C MET A 27 10.48 -2.46 20.40
N GLU A 28 10.45 -2.42 21.73
CA GLU A 28 9.57 -1.51 22.47
C GLU A 28 10.18 -0.11 22.45
N THR A 29 9.41 0.87 21.96
CA THR A 29 9.76 2.28 22.01
C THR A 29 9.53 2.83 23.43
N GLU A 30 10.05 4.03 23.70
CA GLU A 30 9.83 4.74 24.98
C GLU A 30 8.35 4.99 25.29
N THR A 31 7.49 5.01 24.26
CA THR A 31 6.03 5.15 24.36
C THR A 31 5.31 3.82 24.61
N GLY A 32 6.02 2.69 24.65
CA GLY A 32 5.46 1.35 24.80
C GLY A 32 4.88 0.76 23.50
N GLU A 33 5.09 1.41 22.36
CA GLU A 33 4.71 0.89 21.05
C GLU A 33 5.76 -0.08 20.52
N LYS A 34 5.32 -1.14 19.81
CA LYS A 34 6.23 -2.13 19.21
C LYS A 34 6.58 -1.71 17.80
N ALA A 35 7.76 -1.13 17.60
CA ALA A 35 8.29 -0.84 16.28
C ALA A 35 8.91 -2.11 15.67
N LEU A 36 8.58 -2.43 14.42
CA LEU A 36 9.30 -3.47 13.68
C LEU A 36 10.70 -2.94 13.35
N VAL A 37 11.73 -3.66 13.81
CA VAL A 37 13.14 -3.26 13.62
C VAL A 37 13.84 -4.20 12.65
N ALA A 38 13.47 -5.48 12.62
CA ALA A 38 14.05 -6.43 11.68
C ALA A 38 13.07 -7.58 11.37
N LEU A 39 13.40 -8.32 10.32
CA LEU A 39 12.77 -9.60 10.00
C LEU A 39 13.76 -10.72 10.33
N SER A 40 13.33 -11.69 11.12
CA SER A 40 14.07 -12.93 11.32
C SER A 40 13.50 -14.01 10.40
N PHE A 41 14.36 -14.91 9.92
CA PHE A 41 13.92 -16.00 9.08
C PHE A 41 14.75 -17.26 9.33
N ILE A 42 14.14 -18.40 9.01
CA ILE A 42 14.80 -19.70 9.08
C ILE A 42 14.99 -20.21 7.65
N PRO A 43 16.23 -20.30 7.14
CA PRO A 43 16.46 -20.80 5.78
C PRO A 43 16.00 -22.26 5.64
N GLU A 44 15.50 -22.63 4.46
CA GLU A 44 15.31 -24.04 4.12
C GLU A 44 16.66 -24.72 3.87
N ASP A 45 16.77 -26.01 4.19
CA ASP A 45 18.00 -26.77 3.99
C ASP A 45 18.29 -26.88 2.48
N PRO A 46 19.49 -26.51 2.00
CA PRO A 46 19.83 -26.53 0.58
C PRO A 46 19.69 -27.91 -0.08
N THR A 47 19.75 -29.01 0.69
CA THR A 47 19.53 -30.37 0.18
C THR A 47 18.09 -30.66 -0.23
N HIS A 48 17.13 -29.86 0.23
CA HIS A 48 15.72 -29.93 -0.15
C HIS A 48 15.34 -28.92 -1.24
N ILE A 49 16.28 -28.04 -1.65
CA ILE A 49 16.10 -27.07 -2.73
C ILE A 49 16.54 -27.76 -4.02
N SER A 50 15.61 -28.41 -4.72
CA SER A 50 15.94 -28.87 -6.07
C SER A 50 16.03 -27.66 -7.00
N PRO A 51 17.14 -27.45 -7.73
CA PRO A 51 17.27 -26.34 -8.69
C PRO A 51 16.27 -26.44 -9.85
N LEU A 52 15.58 -27.58 -10.00
CA LEU A 52 14.65 -27.88 -11.09
C LEU A 52 13.20 -28.12 -10.64
N THR A 53 12.91 -28.10 -9.33
CA THR A 53 11.53 -28.23 -8.86
C THR A 53 11.14 -27.01 -8.03
N HIS A 54 10.62 -26.00 -8.73
CA HIS A 54 9.75 -25.01 -8.11
C HIS A 54 8.63 -25.74 -7.36
N LYS A 55 8.48 -25.50 -6.05
CA LYS A 55 7.21 -25.80 -5.39
C LYS A 55 6.18 -24.82 -5.96
N PRO A 56 5.12 -25.29 -6.65
CA PRO A 56 4.14 -24.43 -7.33
C PRO A 56 3.11 -23.83 -6.35
N GLY A 57 3.58 -23.28 -5.23
CA GLY A 57 2.71 -22.86 -4.12
C GLY A 57 2.90 -21.43 -3.60
N ARG A 58 4.08 -20.81 -3.80
CA ARG A 58 4.29 -19.38 -3.45
C ARG A 58 4.19 -18.54 -4.71
N ALA A 59 3.36 -17.49 -4.65
CA ALA A 59 3.24 -16.51 -5.73
C ALA A 59 4.57 -15.78 -5.91
N SER A 60 4.99 -15.56 -7.17
CA SER A 60 6.11 -14.67 -7.46
C SER A 60 5.87 -13.32 -6.81
N MET A 61 6.95 -12.71 -6.31
CA MET A 61 6.86 -11.37 -5.78
C MET A 61 6.66 -10.40 -6.94
N ASP A 62 5.74 -9.45 -6.80
CA ASP A 62 5.50 -8.45 -7.82
C ASP A 62 5.50 -7.04 -7.21
N LEU A 63 5.87 -6.05 -8.02
CA LEU A 63 5.98 -4.65 -7.57
C LEU A 63 4.60 -4.09 -7.18
N VAL A 64 3.51 -4.64 -7.72
CA VAL A 64 2.12 -4.20 -7.44
C VAL A 64 1.71 -4.54 -6.02
N ASP A 65 1.98 -5.77 -5.59
CA ASP A 65 1.75 -6.32 -4.25
C ASP A 65 2.68 -5.62 -3.24
N LEU A 66 3.92 -5.26 -3.63
CA LEU A 66 4.79 -4.45 -2.77
C LEU A 66 4.20 -3.05 -2.57
N GLY A 67 3.83 -2.37 -3.65
CA GLY A 67 3.20 -1.04 -3.60
C GLY A 67 1.84 -1.04 -2.87
N ALA A 68 1.15 -2.18 -2.80
CA ALA A 68 -0.07 -2.35 -2.02
C ALA A 68 0.16 -2.37 -0.49
N SER A 69 1.42 -2.48 -0.06
CA SER A 69 1.81 -2.36 1.35
C SER A 69 1.80 -0.90 1.82
N ALA A 70 1.85 0.05 0.89
CA ALA A 70 1.72 1.47 1.18
C ALA A 70 0.25 1.85 1.41
N THR A 71 0.04 2.75 2.37
CA THR A 71 -1.25 3.34 2.72
C THR A 71 -1.09 4.84 2.86
N VAL A 72 -2.13 5.61 2.59
CA VAL A 72 -2.08 7.06 2.81
C VAL A 72 -2.69 7.39 4.16
N ARG A 73 -2.01 8.26 4.90
CA ARG A 73 -2.50 8.85 6.13
C ARG A 73 -2.56 10.37 5.98
N THR A 74 -3.71 10.95 6.28
CA THR A 74 -3.85 12.41 6.32
C THR A 74 -3.20 12.94 7.59
N THR A 75 -2.20 13.80 7.45
CA THR A 75 -1.55 14.53 8.55
C THR A 75 -2.00 16.00 8.52
N PRO A 76 -1.73 16.79 9.59
CA PRO A 76 -1.98 18.23 9.57
C PRO A 76 -1.29 18.98 8.41
N ASN A 77 -0.17 18.43 7.91
CA ASN A 77 0.61 18.99 6.80
C ASN A 77 0.20 18.43 5.43
N GLY A 78 -0.87 17.65 5.36
CA GLY A 78 -1.36 17.02 4.14
C GLY A 78 -1.25 15.49 4.14
N PRO A 79 -1.66 14.82 3.05
CA PRO A 79 -1.58 13.39 2.92
C PRO A 79 -0.12 12.92 2.81
N VAL A 80 0.26 11.93 3.61
CA VAL A 80 1.59 11.29 3.58
C VAL A 80 1.40 9.80 3.30
N THR A 81 2.17 9.29 2.34
CA THR A 81 2.22 7.85 2.06
C THR A 81 3.09 7.18 3.12
N GLN A 82 2.53 6.23 3.85
CA GLN A 82 3.21 5.45 4.89
C GLN A 82 3.04 3.96 4.62
N VAL A 83 4.10 3.20 4.80
CA VAL A 83 4.07 1.73 4.72
C VAL A 83 3.99 1.20 6.15
N SER A 84 2.95 0.43 6.46
CA SER A 84 2.84 -0.17 7.79
C SER A 84 3.77 -1.37 7.91
N ALA A 85 4.46 -1.48 9.04
CA ALA A 85 5.30 -2.62 9.38
C ALA A 85 4.55 -3.96 9.22
N ASP A 86 3.28 -4.01 9.64
CA ASP A 86 2.43 -5.20 9.51
C ASP A 86 2.16 -5.58 8.05
N SER A 87 1.99 -4.59 7.17
CA SER A 87 1.78 -4.85 5.73
C SER A 87 3.05 -5.40 5.10
N LEU A 88 4.21 -4.83 5.45
CA LEU A 88 5.50 -5.32 4.97
C LEU A 88 5.83 -6.72 5.52
N LEU A 89 5.52 -6.99 6.79
CA LEU A 89 5.66 -8.33 7.39
C LEU A 89 4.75 -9.34 6.70
N SER A 90 3.51 -8.96 6.40
CA SER A 90 2.55 -9.83 5.71
C SER A 90 3.04 -10.16 4.29
N PHE A 91 3.60 -9.17 3.61
CA PHE A 91 4.26 -9.33 2.33
C PHE A 91 5.46 -10.29 2.43
N ALA A 92 6.34 -10.09 3.40
CA ALA A 92 7.49 -10.96 3.65
C ALA A 92 7.09 -12.41 3.98
N LYS A 93 6.05 -12.61 4.80
CA LYS A 93 5.51 -13.95 5.11
C LYS A 93 4.99 -14.67 3.88
N LYS A 94 4.46 -13.93 2.90
CA LYS A 94 3.93 -14.49 1.65
C LYS A 94 5.04 -14.82 0.65
N HIS A 95 6.04 -13.94 0.52
CA HIS A 95 7.00 -13.99 -0.59
C HIS A 95 8.41 -14.45 -0.18
N GLY A 96 8.79 -14.32 1.09
CA GLY A 96 10.12 -14.65 1.60
C GLY A 96 10.77 -13.47 2.34
N PRO A 97 11.96 -13.67 2.92
CA PRO A 97 12.66 -12.63 3.65
C PRO A 97 13.09 -11.51 2.70
N LEU A 98 12.93 -10.27 3.16
CA LEU A 98 13.17 -9.05 2.39
C LEU A 98 14.58 -8.56 2.69
N PHE A 99 15.58 -9.09 2.01
CA PHE A 99 16.94 -8.57 2.11
C PHE A 99 17.80 -8.84 0.86
N ALA A 100 18.88 -8.07 0.78
CA ALA A 100 20.00 -8.26 -0.11
C ALA A 100 21.22 -7.64 0.50
N ARG A 101 22.37 -8.14 0.09
CA ARG A 101 23.63 -7.48 0.31
C ARG A 101 24.32 -7.32 -1.02
N THR A 102 24.59 -6.08 -1.38
CA THR A 102 25.30 -5.75 -2.62
C THR A 102 26.58 -4.99 -2.25
N PRO A 103 27.76 -5.41 -2.74
CA PRO A 103 29.01 -4.68 -2.52
C PRO A 103 29.08 -3.50 -3.50
N PHE A 104 28.12 -2.58 -3.39
CA PHE A 104 27.97 -1.42 -4.25
C PHE A 104 27.41 -0.21 -3.49
N ALA A 105 28.11 0.92 -3.58
CA ALA A 105 27.53 2.24 -3.39
C ALA A 105 27.95 3.16 -4.55
N TRP A 106 27.12 4.15 -4.87
CA TRP A 106 27.50 5.19 -5.81
C TRP A 106 28.53 6.11 -5.14
N ASN A 107 29.59 6.48 -5.87
CA ASN A 107 30.46 7.54 -5.41
C ASN A 107 29.71 8.89 -5.42
N GLU A 108 30.20 9.87 -4.64
CA GLU A 108 29.65 11.25 -4.62
C GLU A 108 29.62 11.91 -6.02
N GLU A 109 30.39 11.38 -6.97
CA GLU A 109 30.46 11.87 -8.36
C GLU A 109 29.46 11.16 -9.31
N GLY A 110 28.67 10.18 -8.85
CA GLY A 110 27.55 9.57 -9.57
C GLY A 110 27.88 8.74 -10.83
N ASP A 111 29.12 8.81 -11.30
CA ASP A 111 29.55 8.26 -12.60
C ASP A 111 29.97 6.79 -12.55
N ASN A 112 30.38 6.25 -11.39
CA ASN A 112 30.77 4.84 -11.27
C ASN A 112 30.51 4.24 -9.88
N PRO A 113 30.18 2.93 -9.80
CA PRO A 113 30.35 2.13 -8.59
C PRO A 113 31.64 2.44 -7.84
N ALA A 114 31.57 2.84 -6.58
CA ALA A 114 32.72 2.69 -5.70
C ALA A 114 32.78 1.22 -5.25
N ALA A 115 33.83 0.49 -5.66
CA ALA A 115 34.08 -0.84 -5.14
C ALA A 115 34.49 -0.75 -3.66
N GLY A 116 33.63 -1.17 -2.73
CA GLY A 116 34.01 -1.30 -1.32
C GLY A 116 32.90 -1.01 -0.30
N GLU A 117 31.88 -0.24 -0.66
CA GLU A 117 30.75 0.04 0.24
C GLU A 117 29.60 -0.95 0.01
N LEU A 118 29.02 -1.43 1.09
CA LEU A 118 27.97 -2.45 1.09
C LEU A 118 26.62 -1.76 1.23
N PHE A 119 25.79 -1.84 0.19
CA PHE A 119 24.36 -1.55 0.34
C PHE A 119 23.65 -2.82 0.81
N GLU A 120 23.04 -2.72 1.98
CA GLU A 120 22.18 -3.75 2.55
C GLU A 120 20.72 -3.33 2.32
N GLU A 121 19.96 -4.10 1.53
CA GLU A 121 18.51 -3.89 1.36
C GLU A 121 17.82 -4.28 2.69
N ASP A 122 17.76 -3.36 3.63
CA ASP A 122 17.10 -3.55 4.92
C ASP A 122 15.59 -3.27 4.86
N ALA A 123 14.88 -3.46 5.97
CA ALA A 123 13.44 -3.19 6.04
C ALA A 123 13.09 -1.73 5.68
N GLY A 124 13.98 -0.77 5.95
CA GLY A 124 13.82 0.64 5.60
C GLY A 124 13.87 0.88 4.08
N ALA A 125 14.80 0.23 3.39
CA ALA A 125 14.87 0.23 1.93
C ALA A 125 13.59 -0.36 1.30
N TRP A 126 13.06 -1.45 1.87
CA TRP A 126 11.81 -2.06 1.42
C TRP A 126 10.56 -1.19 1.69
N VAL A 127 10.54 -0.43 2.79
CA VAL A 127 9.52 0.59 3.05
C VAL A 127 9.58 1.69 1.98
N SER A 128 10.77 2.22 1.71
CA SER A 128 10.97 3.26 0.69
C SER A 128 10.56 2.75 -0.69
N ALA A 129 10.97 1.53 -1.05
CA ALA A 129 10.59 0.89 -2.30
C ALA A 129 9.08 0.70 -2.46
N ALA A 130 8.38 0.28 -1.40
CA ALA A 130 6.92 0.16 -1.42
C ALA A 130 6.22 1.51 -1.62
N SER A 131 6.74 2.58 -1.00
CA SER A 131 6.25 3.95 -1.20
C SER A 131 6.40 4.42 -2.66
N MET A 132 7.58 4.19 -3.24
CA MET A 132 7.90 4.55 -4.63
C MET A 132 7.13 3.69 -5.64
N ALA A 133 6.99 2.39 -5.38
CA ALA A 133 6.18 1.47 -6.18
C ALA A 133 4.71 1.92 -6.20
N ASN A 134 4.15 2.30 -5.06
CA ASN A 134 2.79 2.80 -4.96
C ASN A 134 2.57 4.05 -5.84
N LEU A 135 3.52 5.00 -5.82
CA LEU A 135 3.52 6.15 -6.71
C LEU A 135 3.52 5.74 -8.19
N ALA A 136 4.43 4.86 -8.60
CA ALA A 136 4.53 4.40 -9.99
C ALA A 136 3.23 3.72 -10.47
N ILE A 137 2.64 2.85 -9.63
CA ILE A 137 1.39 2.15 -9.95
C ILE A 137 0.25 3.14 -10.15
N VAL A 138 0.08 4.08 -9.22
CA VAL A 138 -1.02 5.06 -9.29
C VAL A 138 -0.82 6.02 -10.46
N ALA A 139 0.39 6.54 -10.67
CA ALA A 139 0.71 7.38 -11.82
C ALA A 139 0.45 6.65 -13.15
N GLN A 140 0.79 5.36 -13.23
CA GLN A 140 0.52 4.55 -14.42
C GLN A 140 -0.98 4.32 -14.67
N GLN A 141 -1.77 4.10 -13.61
CA GLN A 141 -3.21 3.93 -13.79
C GLN A 141 -3.91 5.25 -14.17
N LEU A 142 -3.41 6.39 -13.67
CA LEU A 142 -3.88 7.72 -14.06
C LEU A 142 -3.53 8.02 -15.52
N SER A 143 -2.29 7.79 -15.96
CA SER A 143 -1.86 8.02 -17.35
C SER A 143 -2.62 7.14 -18.35
N GLN A 144 -3.04 5.94 -17.94
CA GLN A 144 -3.85 5.06 -18.77
C GLN A 144 -5.37 5.38 -18.72
N GLY A 145 -5.80 6.37 -17.93
CA GLY A 145 -7.21 6.69 -17.71
C GLY A 145 -8.00 5.58 -16.99
N ARG A 146 -7.31 4.66 -16.30
CA ARG A 146 -7.91 3.50 -15.62
C ARG A 146 -8.30 3.78 -14.17
N LEU A 147 -7.71 4.81 -13.56
CA LEU A 147 -8.03 5.28 -12.21
C LEU A 147 -8.48 6.75 -12.29
N PRO A 148 -9.64 7.13 -11.72
CA PRO A 148 -10.04 8.53 -11.62
C PRO A 148 -9.17 9.30 -10.63
N LEU A 149 -8.86 10.56 -10.92
CA LEU A 149 -8.03 11.42 -10.07
C LEU A 149 -8.57 11.52 -8.64
N VAL A 150 -9.88 11.67 -8.49
CA VAL A 150 -10.57 11.75 -7.18
C VAL A 150 -10.29 10.51 -6.31
N THR A 151 -10.09 9.34 -6.91
CA THR A 151 -9.75 8.10 -6.19
C THR A 151 -8.25 8.01 -5.87
N ALA A 152 -7.41 8.68 -6.65
CA ALA A 152 -5.97 8.73 -6.48
C ALA A 152 -5.50 9.84 -5.52
N GLY A 153 -6.36 10.83 -5.25
CA GLY A 153 -6.00 12.12 -4.67
C GLY A 153 -5.17 12.08 -3.39
N ASP A 154 -5.41 11.11 -2.52
CA ASP A 154 -4.62 10.92 -1.31
C ASP A 154 -3.19 10.41 -1.63
N VAL A 155 -3.04 9.51 -2.58
CA VAL A 155 -1.72 8.95 -2.96
C VAL A 155 -0.89 10.02 -3.67
N ILE A 156 -1.45 10.68 -4.67
CA ILE A 156 -0.76 11.72 -5.44
C ILE A 156 -0.93 13.12 -4.81
N GLY A 157 -1.32 13.23 -3.54
CA GLY A 157 -1.74 14.49 -2.92
C GLY A 157 -0.66 15.58 -2.81
N ASN A 158 0.59 15.23 -3.08
CA ASN A 158 1.73 16.16 -3.18
C ASN A 158 2.34 16.22 -4.59
N LEU A 159 1.66 15.63 -5.58
CA LEU A 159 1.96 15.84 -6.98
C LEU A 159 1.54 17.26 -7.35
N VAL A 160 2.45 18.01 -7.97
CA VAL A 160 2.14 19.33 -8.48
C VAL A 160 2.60 19.44 -9.93
N ARG A 161 1.70 19.92 -10.78
CA ARG A 161 2.00 20.31 -12.15
C ARG A 161 2.05 21.83 -12.22
N TRP A 162 3.12 22.36 -12.80
CA TRP A 162 3.34 23.79 -12.98
C TRP A 162 3.65 24.07 -14.44
N HIS A 163 3.07 25.14 -14.96
CA HIS A 163 3.52 25.70 -16.21
C HIS A 163 4.43 26.89 -15.93
N VAL A 164 5.68 26.82 -16.38
CA VAL A 164 6.72 27.82 -16.15
C VAL A 164 6.96 28.61 -17.43
N THR A 165 6.77 29.92 -17.36
CA THR A 165 6.96 30.84 -18.49
C THR A 165 8.11 31.81 -18.25
N THR A 166 8.85 32.16 -19.31
CA THR A 166 9.92 33.16 -19.26
C THR A 166 9.36 34.56 -19.55
N PRO A 167 9.39 35.53 -18.60
CA PRO A 167 8.82 36.86 -18.82
C PRO A 167 9.53 37.69 -19.90
N GLU A 168 10.77 37.33 -20.24
CA GLU A 168 11.61 38.08 -21.20
C GLU A 168 11.28 37.73 -22.66
N VAL A 169 10.54 36.65 -22.92
CA VAL A 169 10.20 36.18 -24.27
C VAL A 169 8.69 35.90 -24.35
N PRO A 170 7.86 36.87 -24.77
CA PRO A 170 6.40 36.72 -24.81
C PRO A 170 5.88 35.61 -25.74
N GLU A 171 6.70 35.17 -26.69
CA GLU A 171 6.38 34.10 -27.64
C GLU A 171 6.94 32.72 -27.21
N ASP A 172 7.66 32.64 -26.10
CA ASP A 172 8.18 31.38 -25.57
C ASP A 172 7.02 30.58 -24.96
N PRO A 173 6.74 29.37 -25.48
CA PRO A 173 5.68 28.52 -24.94
C PRO A 173 5.96 28.07 -23.50
N GLY A 174 7.17 28.28 -22.98
CA GLY A 174 7.55 27.83 -21.64
C GLY A 174 7.66 26.32 -21.55
N PHE A 175 7.60 25.80 -20.34
CA PHE A 175 7.68 24.36 -20.08
C PHE A 175 6.78 23.92 -18.94
N ASP A 176 6.38 22.66 -18.99
CA ASP A 176 5.62 22.04 -17.91
C ASP A 176 6.56 21.31 -16.96
N LEU A 177 6.29 21.42 -15.67
CA LEU A 177 7.06 20.85 -14.58
C LEU A 177 6.14 20.01 -13.71
N LEU A 178 6.40 18.71 -13.65
CA LEU A 178 5.74 17.78 -12.74
C LEU A 178 6.68 17.44 -11.60
N ILE A 179 6.26 17.68 -10.36
CA ILE A 179 7.03 17.36 -9.15
C ILE A 179 6.18 16.49 -8.24
N VAL A 180 6.77 15.42 -7.72
CA VAL A 180 6.18 14.62 -6.65
C VAL A 180 7.26 14.21 -5.64
N ALA A 181 6.96 14.39 -4.36
CA ALA A 181 7.87 14.03 -3.28
C ALA A 181 7.46 12.71 -2.60
N ARG A 182 8.39 11.97 -2.04
CA ARG A 182 8.12 10.81 -1.17
C ARG A 182 9.09 10.76 -0.01
N PRO A 183 8.62 10.45 1.20
CA PRO A 183 9.52 10.16 2.31
C PRO A 183 10.20 8.82 2.03
N VAL A 184 11.52 8.78 2.19
CA VAL A 184 12.36 7.59 2.01
C VAL A 184 13.46 7.56 3.07
N THR A 185 14.11 6.42 3.23
CA THR A 185 15.31 6.33 4.06
C THR A 185 16.50 6.95 3.33
N PRO A 186 17.47 7.55 4.05
CA PRO A 186 18.71 8.07 3.48
C PRO A 186 19.43 7.04 2.59
N GLU A 187 19.54 5.81 3.08
CA GLU A 187 20.25 4.71 2.42
C GLU A 187 19.60 4.35 1.08
N TYR A 188 18.28 4.46 0.99
CA TYR A 188 17.54 4.22 -0.25
C TYR A 188 17.77 5.34 -1.27
N ALA A 189 17.79 6.60 -0.82
CA ALA A 189 18.10 7.73 -1.68
C ALA A 189 19.53 7.66 -2.21
N ASP A 190 20.48 7.28 -1.36
CA ASP A 190 21.89 7.08 -1.71
C ASP A 190 22.05 5.90 -2.68
N TRP A 191 21.31 4.81 -2.50
CA TRP A 191 21.29 3.67 -3.44
C TRP A 191 20.78 4.04 -4.84
N LEU A 192 19.82 4.97 -4.95
CA LEU A 192 19.40 5.51 -6.25
C LEU A 192 20.42 6.51 -6.83
N GLY A 193 21.34 6.99 -6.01
CA GLY A 193 22.35 7.99 -6.34
C GLY A 193 21.78 9.41 -6.43
N ALA A 194 20.77 9.75 -5.63
CA ALA A 194 20.19 11.09 -5.62
C ALA A 194 21.13 12.12 -4.92
N PRO A 195 21.22 13.37 -5.40
CA PRO A 195 20.55 13.93 -6.56
C PRO A 195 21.13 13.45 -7.90
N LEU A 196 20.29 13.31 -8.92
CA LEU A 196 20.62 12.64 -10.18
C LEU A 196 19.85 13.23 -11.38
N PHE A 197 20.55 13.40 -12.51
CA PHE A 197 19.90 13.48 -13.82
C PHE A 197 19.62 12.09 -14.38
N ILE A 198 18.33 11.73 -14.47
CA ILE A 198 17.92 10.38 -14.86
C ILE A 198 18.07 10.20 -16.36
N ARG A 199 17.38 11.03 -17.16
CA ARG A 199 17.40 10.92 -18.62
C ARG A 199 16.80 12.12 -19.34
N ARG A 200 17.19 12.25 -20.62
CA ARG A 200 16.47 12.96 -21.68
C ARG A 200 15.65 11.96 -22.46
N GLU A 201 14.37 12.23 -22.66
CA GLU A 201 13.48 11.42 -23.50
C GLU A 201 12.87 12.27 -24.60
N GLU A 202 13.06 11.83 -25.85
CA GLU A 202 12.47 12.46 -27.02
C GLU A 202 11.17 11.76 -27.39
N LEU A 203 10.10 12.52 -27.47
CA LEU A 203 8.76 12.08 -27.84
C LEU A 203 8.33 12.81 -29.12
N SER A 204 7.19 12.40 -29.69
CA SER A 204 6.74 12.89 -31.00
C SER A 204 6.57 14.42 -31.10
N ASP A 205 6.25 15.07 -29.99
CA ASP A 205 5.81 16.45 -29.89
C ASP A 205 6.51 17.24 -28.78
N ARG A 206 7.37 16.58 -27.98
CA ARG A 206 8.06 17.17 -26.83
C ARG A 206 9.30 16.40 -26.43
N ILE A 207 10.09 17.00 -25.55
CA ILE A 207 11.28 16.41 -24.94
C ILE A 207 11.15 16.55 -23.42
N ASP A 208 11.23 15.40 -22.74
CA ASP A 208 11.10 15.31 -21.29
C ASP A 208 12.47 15.09 -20.65
N TYR A 209 12.80 15.89 -19.65
CA TYR A 209 14.02 15.79 -18.83
C TYR A 209 13.63 15.40 -17.41
N SER A 210 14.18 14.29 -16.92
CA SER A 210 13.80 13.75 -15.61
C SER A 210 14.94 13.80 -14.61
N PHE A 211 14.61 14.17 -13.38
CA PHE A 211 15.55 14.33 -12.28
C PHE A 211 15.05 13.62 -11.03
N LEU A 212 15.99 13.21 -10.19
CA LEU A 212 15.77 12.75 -8.84
C LEU A 212 16.49 13.70 -7.89
N LEU A 213 15.78 14.39 -7.03
CA LEU A 213 16.36 15.36 -6.09
C LEU A 213 16.15 14.88 -4.66
N ARG A 214 17.07 15.26 -3.78
CA ARG A 214 16.97 15.00 -2.35
C ARG A 214 16.55 16.28 -1.65
N GLY A 215 15.44 16.21 -0.92
CA GLY A 215 14.98 17.27 -0.02
C GLY A 215 15.29 16.89 1.43
N ASP A 216 15.85 17.83 2.18
CA ASP A 216 16.03 17.70 3.63
C ASP A 216 15.11 18.71 4.33
N GLU A 217 14.17 18.22 5.15
CA GLU A 217 13.31 19.10 5.93
C GLU A 217 14.06 19.74 7.10
N GLN A 218 14.25 21.05 7.04
CA GLN A 218 14.68 21.88 8.16
C GLN A 218 13.47 22.62 8.74
N ASN A 219 12.59 21.93 9.47
CA ASN A 219 11.52 22.58 10.24
C ASN A 219 11.15 21.78 11.50
N GLY A 220 12.01 21.87 12.53
CA GLY A 220 11.65 22.02 13.97
C GLY A 220 10.61 21.12 14.63
N THR A 221 10.11 20.06 13.99
CA THR A 221 9.20 19.07 14.53
C THR A 221 9.87 17.71 14.44
N ALA A 222 9.66 16.87 15.45
CA ALA A 222 10.52 15.73 15.80
C ALA A 222 10.54 14.54 14.82
N GLU A 223 10.10 14.73 13.57
CA GLU A 223 10.12 13.70 12.52
C GLU A 223 11.07 14.15 11.39
N SER A 224 12.38 14.14 11.65
CA SER A 224 13.41 14.35 10.63
C SER A 224 13.42 13.17 9.64
N GLY A 225 12.92 13.37 8.43
CA GLY A 225 12.93 12.38 7.34
C GLY A 225 13.59 12.90 6.07
N THR A 226 14.26 12.02 5.32
CA THR A 226 14.76 12.33 3.97
C THR A 226 13.62 12.23 2.96
N TRP A 227 13.53 13.21 2.07
CA TRP A 227 12.54 13.22 0.99
C TRP A 227 13.22 13.05 -0.36
N LEU A 228 12.58 12.27 -1.23
CA LEU A 228 12.99 12.09 -2.61
C LEU A 228 11.96 12.79 -3.51
N GLU A 229 12.41 13.76 -4.30
CA GLU A 229 11.59 14.45 -5.28
C GLU A 229 11.87 13.90 -6.67
N VAL A 230 10.82 13.46 -7.35
CA VAL A 230 10.90 13.02 -8.73
C VAL A 230 10.34 14.13 -9.60
N VAL A 231 11.16 14.60 -10.52
CA VAL A 231 10.85 15.77 -11.34
C VAL A 231 10.86 15.39 -12.81
N VAL A 232 9.85 15.85 -13.55
CA VAL A 232 9.79 15.77 -15.01
C VAL A 232 9.56 17.17 -15.57
N ALA A 233 10.51 17.69 -16.33
CA ALA A 233 10.40 18.95 -17.05
C ALA A 233 10.17 18.65 -18.55
N SER A 234 9.09 19.16 -19.12
CA SER A 234 8.62 18.87 -20.47
C SER A 234 8.67 20.13 -21.33
N PHE A 235 9.42 20.06 -22.43
CA PHE A 235 9.64 21.15 -23.37
C PHE A 235 9.14 20.77 -24.76
N VAL A 236 8.60 21.73 -25.52
CA VAL A 236 8.22 21.52 -26.94
C VAL A 236 9.46 21.48 -27.85
N HIS A 237 10.60 21.98 -27.37
CA HIS A 237 11.88 22.01 -28.07
C HIS A 237 13.03 21.48 -27.20
N GLU A 238 14.22 21.36 -27.78
CA GLU A 238 15.43 21.04 -27.00
C GLU A 238 15.68 22.12 -25.95
N ILE A 239 16.06 21.71 -24.73
CA ILE A 239 16.36 22.66 -23.65
C ILE A 239 17.52 23.59 -24.04
N THR A 240 17.28 24.89 -23.95
CA THR A 240 18.32 25.90 -24.17
C THR A 240 19.11 26.18 -22.90
N ALA A 241 20.23 26.88 -23.03
CA ALA A 241 21.01 27.35 -21.87
C ALA A 241 20.20 28.29 -20.96
N ALA A 242 19.24 29.04 -21.51
CA ALA A 242 18.37 29.91 -20.73
C ALA A 242 17.33 29.09 -19.95
N ASP A 243 16.67 28.14 -20.61
CA ASP A 243 15.70 27.23 -19.99
C ASP A 243 16.31 26.44 -18.83
N TYR A 244 17.51 25.89 -19.06
CA TYR A 244 18.23 25.15 -18.05
C TYR A 244 18.59 26.02 -16.84
N ARG A 245 18.96 27.29 -17.04
CA ARG A 245 19.20 28.22 -15.92
C ARG A 245 17.94 28.45 -15.11
N LEU A 246 16.80 28.61 -15.76
CA LEU A 246 15.51 28.76 -15.07
C LEU A 246 15.17 27.49 -14.29
N LEU A 247 15.34 26.32 -14.91
CA LEU A 247 15.07 25.02 -14.30
C LEU A 247 15.99 24.75 -13.10
N SER A 248 17.30 25.00 -13.22
CA SER A 248 18.24 24.77 -12.13
C SER A 248 18.03 25.73 -10.96
N GLN A 249 17.61 26.97 -11.23
CA GLN A 249 17.20 27.94 -10.21
C GLN A 249 15.88 27.54 -9.55
N ALA A 250 14.90 27.05 -10.32
CA ALA A 250 13.62 26.59 -9.83
C ALA A 250 13.77 25.46 -8.82
N LEU A 251 14.64 24.50 -9.15
CA LEU A 251 14.79 23.24 -8.44
C LEU A 251 15.97 23.22 -7.46
N GLY A 252 16.75 24.30 -7.39
CA GLY A 252 17.88 24.42 -6.46
C GLY A 252 18.96 23.36 -6.66
N PHE A 253 19.39 23.12 -7.91
CA PHE A 253 20.38 22.07 -8.22
C PHE A 253 21.71 22.24 -7.47
N SER A 254 22.28 21.12 -7.01
CA SER A 254 23.64 21.09 -6.45
C SER A 254 24.68 21.36 -7.53
N GLU A 255 25.87 21.82 -7.13
CA GLU A 255 26.97 22.05 -8.07
C GLU A 255 27.38 20.77 -8.84
N SER A 256 27.33 19.61 -8.17
CA SER A 256 27.61 18.31 -8.78
C SER A 256 26.60 17.95 -9.87
N LEU A 257 25.30 18.05 -9.56
CA LEU A 257 24.22 17.80 -10.52
C LEU A 257 24.28 18.79 -11.69
N ASP A 258 24.56 20.07 -11.40
CA ASP A 258 24.68 21.09 -12.42
C ASP A 258 25.80 20.76 -13.43
N LYS A 259 26.95 20.32 -12.93
CA LYS A 259 28.08 19.92 -13.76
C LYS A 259 27.74 18.68 -14.61
N GLU A 260 27.06 17.68 -14.03
CA GLU A 260 26.62 16.47 -14.72
C GLU A 260 25.68 16.82 -15.89
N VAL A 261 24.62 17.60 -15.62
CA VAL A 261 23.61 17.97 -16.61
C VAL A 261 24.21 18.77 -17.74
N ARG A 262 25.02 19.80 -17.44
CA ARG A 262 25.69 20.61 -18.47
C ARG A 262 26.58 19.78 -19.38
N THR A 263 27.27 18.79 -18.81
CA THR A 263 28.15 17.89 -19.57
C THR A 263 27.33 16.96 -20.45
N ARG A 264 26.30 16.30 -19.91
CA ARG A 264 25.46 15.36 -20.66
C ARG A 264 24.63 16.03 -21.75
N LEU A 265 24.17 17.26 -21.52
CA LEU A 265 23.35 18.02 -22.47
C LEU A 265 24.17 18.99 -23.34
N SER A 266 25.50 19.01 -23.19
CA SER A 266 26.40 19.89 -23.95
C SER A 266 25.99 21.38 -23.92
N LEU A 267 25.57 21.87 -22.75
CA LEU A 267 25.07 23.24 -22.57
C LEU A 267 26.23 24.24 -22.43
N ASN A 268 26.36 25.13 -23.41
CA ASN A 268 27.33 26.23 -23.38
C ASN A 268 26.77 27.42 -22.59
N LEU A 269 27.08 27.49 -21.30
CA LEU A 269 26.76 28.65 -20.48
C LEU A 269 27.92 29.65 -20.57
N GLU A 270 27.65 30.88 -21.01
CA GLU A 270 28.66 31.94 -21.01
C GLU A 270 29.24 32.12 -19.59
N LYS A 271 30.56 32.35 -19.52
CA LYS A 271 31.41 32.22 -18.32
C LYS A 271 31.09 33.15 -17.15
N ASP A 272 30.22 34.13 -17.31
CA ASP A 272 29.98 35.17 -16.33
C ASP A 272 28.56 35.12 -15.81
N GLU A 273 28.36 34.32 -14.76
CA GLU A 273 27.61 34.71 -13.57
C GLU A 273 27.73 33.58 -12.54
N LYS A 274 28.26 33.90 -11.37
CA LYS A 274 28.36 32.92 -10.28
C LYS A 274 26.96 32.35 -10.00
N PRO A 275 26.81 31.02 -9.80
CA PRO A 275 25.54 30.48 -9.33
C PRO A 275 25.12 31.28 -8.10
N ARG A 276 23.96 31.95 -8.19
CA ARG A 276 23.37 32.62 -7.02
C ARG A 276 23.18 31.52 -5.98
N LYS A 277 23.61 31.79 -4.73
CA LYS A 277 23.48 30.82 -3.64
C LYS A 277 22.05 30.25 -3.64
N PRO A 278 21.87 28.92 -3.53
CA PRO A 278 20.55 28.34 -3.41
C PRO A 278 19.84 29.03 -2.25
N ASN A 279 18.59 29.44 -2.44
CA ASN A 279 17.73 29.70 -1.30
C ASN A 279 17.57 28.34 -0.61
N ALA A 280 18.24 28.19 0.54
CA ALA A 280 18.19 26.99 1.35
C ALA A 280 16.79 26.84 1.93
N SER A 281 15.87 26.28 1.15
CA SER A 281 14.56 25.79 1.60
C SER A 281 13.91 24.94 0.50
N LEU A 282 14.45 23.76 0.23
CA LEU A 282 13.70 22.71 -0.47
C LEU A 282 12.84 22.00 0.57
N ILE A 283 11.67 22.58 0.90
CA ILE A 283 10.68 21.96 1.77
C ILE A 283 9.31 22.00 1.08
N VAL A 284 8.77 20.79 0.90
CA VAL A 284 7.35 20.39 0.77
C VAL A 284 6.43 21.33 0.02
N GLY A 285 6.07 20.90 -1.20
CA GLY A 285 5.11 21.57 -2.05
C GLY A 285 5.76 22.71 -2.81
N ALA A 286 5.26 22.94 -4.02
CA ALA A 286 5.72 23.97 -4.94
C ALA A 286 5.54 25.43 -4.45
N SER A 287 5.39 25.63 -3.15
CA SER A 287 5.32 26.92 -2.47
C SER A 287 6.54 27.79 -2.77
N HIS A 288 7.73 27.20 -2.94
CA HIS A 288 8.95 27.93 -3.30
C HIS A 288 8.96 28.41 -4.76
N LEU A 289 8.26 27.71 -5.67
CA LEU A 289 8.13 28.14 -7.08
C LEU A 289 7.36 29.46 -7.18
N ALA A 290 6.49 29.77 -6.21
CA ALA A 290 5.80 31.06 -6.11
C ALA A 290 6.70 32.19 -5.57
N ASP A 291 7.76 31.86 -4.82
CA ASP A 291 8.69 32.82 -4.19
C ASP A 291 9.95 33.06 -5.04
N THR A 292 10.35 32.10 -5.87
CA THR A 292 11.32 32.33 -6.95
C THR A 292 10.66 33.17 -8.03
N ASN A 293 11.38 34.12 -8.65
CA ASN A 293 10.89 35.00 -9.74
C ASN A 293 10.39 34.28 -11.02
N LEU A 294 10.09 32.98 -10.94
CA LEU A 294 9.48 32.18 -11.98
C LEU A 294 7.96 32.40 -11.91
N LEU A 295 7.37 32.91 -12.99
CA LEU A 295 5.92 33.09 -13.11
C LEU A 295 5.23 31.76 -13.39
N GLY A 296 5.41 30.81 -12.48
CA GLY A 296 4.81 29.50 -12.56
C GLY A 296 3.31 29.57 -12.21
N LYS A 297 2.46 28.90 -12.98
CA LYS A 297 1.03 28.72 -12.65
C LYS A 297 0.76 27.24 -12.37
N PRO A 298 0.18 26.89 -11.21
CA PRO A 298 -0.25 25.51 -10.96
C PRO A 298 -1.36 25.14 -11.96
N GLN A 299 -1.25 23.95 -12.54
CA GLN A 299 -2.20 23.39 -13.49
C GLN A 299 -2.81 22.10 -12.95
N SER A 300 -4.02 21.78 -13.39
CA SER A 300 -4.61 20.47 -13.10
C SER A 300 -3.88 19.37 -13.87
N ILE A 301 -3.73 18.20 -13.26
CA ILE A 301 -3.21 17.01 -13.94
C ILE A 301 -4.23 16.41 -14.92
N GLU A 302 -5.50 16.81 -14.82
CA GLU A 302 -6.56 16.42 -15.78
C GLU A 302 -6.54 17.28 -17.05
N GLU A 303 -5.81 18.40 -17.06
CA GLU A 303 -5.59 19.21 -18.26
C GLU A 303 -4.71 18.44 -19.27
N GLU A 304 -4.84 18.81 -20.55
CA GLU A 304 -4.06 18.24 -21.66
C GLU A 304 -2.56 18.21 -21.34
N GLY A 305 -1.87 17.11 -21.66
CA GLY A 305 -0.45 16.88 -21.33
C GLY A 305 -0.19 16.30 -19.93
N GLY A 306 -1.17 16.28 -19.01
CA GLY A 306 -0.96 15.76 -17.66
C GLY A 306 -0.78 14.23 -17.62
N SER A 307 -1.54 13.50 -18.44
CA SER A 307 -1.44 12.05 -18.58
C SER A 307 -0.07 11.62 -19.14
N GLU A 308 0.38 12.36 -20.14
CA GLU A 308 1.66 12.25 -20.80
C GLU A 308 2.84 12.42 -19.83
N LEU A 309 2.78 13.46 -18.99
CA LEU A 309 3.78 13.73 -17.95
C LEU A 309 3.80 12.61 -16.89
N LEU A 310 2.64 12.08 -16.50
CA LEU A 310 2.56 10.93 -15.59
C LEU A 310 3.20 9.67 -16.18
N ALA A 311 3.04 9.41 -17.48
CA ALA A 311 3.72 8.31 -18.15
C ALA A 311 5.25 8.50 -18.16
N SER A 312 5.72 9.73 -18.38
CA SER A 312 7.14 10.08 -18.29
C SER A 312 7.69 9.93 -16.86
N LEU A 313 6.91 10.30 -15.84
CA LEU A 313 7.24 10.07 -14.44
C LEU A 313 7.44 8.58 -14.14
N VAL A 314 6.54 7.71 -14.59
CA VAL A 314 6.66 6.26 -14.37
C VAL A 314 7.92 5.71 -15.05
N ARG A 315 8.22 6.14 -16.28
CA ARG A 315 9.44 5.73 -16.98
C ARG A 315 10.71 6.26 -16.30
N ALA A 316 10.67 7.47 -15.75
CA ALA A 316 11.78 8.03 -14.96
C ALA A 316 12.02 7.22 -13.68
N LEU A 317 10.96 6.84 -12.97
CA LEU A 317 11.04 5.95 -11.81
C LEU A 317 11.68 4.61 -12.19
N VAL A 318 11.18 3.95 -13.23
CA VAL A 318 11.76 2.69 -13.72
C VAL A 318 13.24 2.87 -14.05
N ALA A 319 13.60 3.90 -14.82
CA ALA A 319 14.99 4.14 -15.22
C ALA A 319 15.92 4.38 -14.02
N ALA A 320 15.48 5.14 -13.01
CA ALA A 320 16.25 5.39 -11.80
C ALA A 320 16.55 4.09 -11.03
N HIS A 321 15.59 3.18 -10.95
CA HIS A 321 15.73 1.91 -10.23
C HIS A 321 16.44 0.81 -11.03
N LEU A 322 16.70 1.02 -12.33
CA LEU A 322 17.42 0.08 -13.20
C LEU A 322 18.86 0.49 -13.50
N ARG A 323 19.39 1.52 -12.82
CA ARG A 323 20.76 2.01 -13.04
C ARG A 323 21.85 1.00 -12.70
N ASP A 324 21.57 0.06 -11.81
CA ASP A 324 22.49 -1.01 -11.41
C ASP A 324 22.35 -2.28 -12.27
N ALA A 325 21.43 -2.29 -13.24
CA ALA A 325 21.28 -3.38 -14.19
C ALA A 325 22.50 -3.47 -15.10
N TYR A 326 22.98 -4.68 -15.35
CA TYR A 326 24.16 -4.92 -16.17
C TYR A 326 23.97 -6.14 -17.06
N VAL A 327 24.78 -6.24 -18.11
CA VAL A 327 24.78 -7.39 -19.01
C VAL A 327 25.71 -8.46 -18.45
N ASP A 328 25.18 -9.65 -18.19
CA ASP A 328 25.94 -10.84 -17.82
C ASP A 328 25.68 -11.96 -18.82
N VAL A 329 26.65 -12.18 -19.71
CA VAL A 329 26.57 -13.21 -20.75
C VAL A 329 26.60 -14.64 -20.20
N PHE A 330 26.98 -14.83 -18.93
CA PHE A 330 27.07 -16.14 -18.30
C PHE A 330 25.83 -16.52 -17.48
N SER A 331 24.96 -15.54 -17.20
CA SER A 331 23.79 -15.70 -16.33
C SER A 331 22.47 -15.44 -17.07
N ALA A 332 22.32 -16.03 -18.26
CA ALA A 332 21.14 -15.77 -19.10
C ALA A 332 19.88 -16.50 -18.58
N SER A 333 18.71 -15.85 -18.71
CA SER A 333 17.40 -16.45 -18.42
C SER A 333 16.39 -16.16 -19.53
N ASP A 334 15.35 -16.99 -19.63
CA ASP A 334 14.25 -16.78 -20.59
C ASP A 334 13.45 -15.49 -20.30
N GLU A 335 13.46 -15.04 -19.04
CA GLU A 335 12.67 -13.89 -18.57
C GLU A 335 13.42 -12.56 -18.73
N THR A 336 14.72 -12.53 -18.43
CA THR A 336 15.54 -11.30 -18.41
C THR A 336 16.57 -11.23 -19.54
N GLY A 337 16.69 -12.29 -20.36
CA GLY A 337 17.75 -12.41 -21.35
C GLY A 337 19.12 -12.43 -20.69
N PHE A 338 20.03 -11.56 -21.13
CA PHE A 338 21.36 -11.39 -20.53
C PHE A 338 21.41 -10.28 -19.47
N LEU A 339 20.27 -9.71 -19.09
CA LEU A 339 20.23 -8.69 -18.03
C LEU A 339 20.29 -9.36 -16.67
N SER A 340 21.23 -8.87 -15.86
CA SER A 340 21.41 -9.21 -14.47
C SER A 340 21.25 -7.96 -13.61
N PHE A 341 20.79 -8.17 -12.37
CA PHE A 341 20.46 -7.10 -11.44
C PHE A 341 21.23 -7.33 -10.15
N ARG A 342 21.80 -6.28 -9.56
CA ARG A 342 22.52 -6.39 -8.29
C ARG A 342 21.54 -6.50 -7.13
N SER A 343 20.44 -5.74 -7.20
CA SER A 343 19.39 -5.72 -6.21
C SER A 343 18.12 -6.46 -6.69
N TYR A 344 17.29 -6.97 -5.77
CA TYR A 344 16.02 -7.62 -6.16
C TYR A 344 14.94 -6.59 -6.40
N LEU A 345 15.05 -5.44 -5.73
CA LEU A 345 14.25 -4.26 -6.04
C LEU A 345 14.40 -3.90 -7.52
N SER A 346 15.62 -3.83 -8.05
CA SER A 346 15.87 -3.56 -9.48
C SER A 346 15.21 -4.59 -10.39
N TRP A 347 15.27 -5.88 -10.03
CA TRP A 347 14.56 -6.92 -10.77
C TRP A 347 13.04 -6.72 -10.75
N LEU A 348 12.44 -6.35 -9.60
CA LEU A 348 11.00 -6.06 -9.53
C LEU A 348 10.60 -4.87 -10.40
N TRP A 349 11.44 -3.84 -10.45
CA TRP A 349 11.24 -2.69 -11.35
C TRP A 349 11.36 -3.09 -12.82
N TYR A 350 12.25 -4.02 -13.16
CA TYR A 350 12.36 -4.59 -14.50
C TYR A 350 11.11 -5.40 -14.89
N ASP A 351 10.66 -6.31 -14.01
CA ASP A 351 9.44 -7.09 -14.23
C ASP A 351 8.22 -6.18 -14.42
N PHE A 352 8.07 -5.17 -13.55
CA PHE A 352 7.03 -4.16 -13.67
C PHE A 352 7.08 -3.42 -15.02
N SER A 353 8.27 -3.00 -15.47
CA SER A 353 8.45 -2.31 -16.75
C SER A 353 8.10 -3.19 -17.96
N SER A 354 8.44 -4.48 -17.90
CA SER A 354 8.10 -5.46 -18.93
C SER A 354 6.60 -5.73 -19.00
N GLY A 355 5.91 -5.53 -17.88
CA GLY A 355 4.47 -5.71 -17.72
C GLY A 355 3.62 -4.43 -17.77
N ILE A 356 4.21 -3.24 -17.91
CA ILE A 356 3.54 -1.94 -17.65
C ILE A 356 2.27 -1.70 -18.47
N ASP A 357 2.25 -2.18 -19.72
CA ASP A 357 1.09 -2.09 -20.62
C ASP A 357 0.08 -3.23 -20.42
N LYS A 358 0.56 -4.39 -19.94
CA LYS A 358 -0.20 -5.63 -19.75
C LYS A 358 -0.78 -5.77 -18.34
N ALA A 359 -0.30 -4.98 -17.39
CA ALA A 359 -0.70 -5.03 -15.99
C ALA A 359 -2.20 -4.71 -15.89
N ARG A 360 -2.99 -5.76 -15.65
CA ARG A 360 -4.40 -5.62 -15.27
C ARG A 360 -4.41 -5.43 -13.76
N ILE A 361 -4.39 -4.17 -13.34
CA ILE A 361 -4.45 -3.80 -11.92
C ILE A 361 -5.91 -3.58 -11.54
N LYS A 362 -6.30 -4.11 -10.39
CA LYS A 362 -7.62 -3.88 -9.80
C LYS A 362 -7.48 -3.39 -8.38
N TYR A 363 -8.54 -2.74 -7.89
CA TYR A 363 -8.61 -2.24 -6.54
C TYR A 363 -9.55 -3.10 -5.71
N CYS A 364 -9.10 -3.45 -4.50
CA CYS A 364 -9.86 -4.30 -3.59
C CYS A 364 -11.11 -3.57 -3.12
N VAL A 365 -12.29 -4.16 -3.34
CA VAL A 365 -13.57 -3.55 -2.94
C VAL A 365 -13.68 -3.34 -1.42
N ARG A 366 -12.92 -4.11 -0.63
CA ARG A 366 -12.92 -3.97 0.84
C ARG A 366 -11.92 -2.95 1.36
N CYS A 367 -10.64 -3.07 0.96
CA CYS A 367 -9.56 -2.30 1.56
C CYS A 367 -8.97 -1.22 0.63
N GLY A 368 -9.46 -1.08 -0.60
CA GLY A 368 -8.98 -0.10 -1.58
C GLY A 368 -7.60 -0.38 -2.15
N ARG A 369 -6.87 -1.41 -1.69
CA ARG A 369 -5.52 -1.72 -2.17
C ARG A 369 -5.51 -2.21 -3.61
N ALA A 370 -4.52 -1.76 -4.38
CA ALA A 370 -4.21 -2.28 -5.70
C ALA A 370 -3.75 -3.74 -5.60
N PHE A 371 -4.07 -4.56 -6.61
CA PHE A 371 -3.56 -5.92 -6.75
C PHE A 371 -3.51 -6.33 -8.22
N SER A 372 -2.54 -7.18 -8.57
CA SER A 372 -2.41 -7.73 -9.90
C SER A 372 -3.46 -8.81 -10.18
N VAL A 373 -4.07 -8.78 -11.37
CA VAL A 373 -4.85 -9.91 -11.92
C VAL A 373 -4.19 -10.54 -13.15
N VAL A 374 -2.89 -10.28 -13.36
CA VAL A 374 -2.11 -10.94 -14.40
C VAL A 374 -2.12 -12.46 -14.14
N GLY A 375 -2.44 -13.24 -15.17
CA GLY A 375 -2.52 -14.71 -15.08
C GLY A 375 -3.76 -15.27 -14.38
N HIS A 376 -4.66 -14.45 -13.82
CA HIS A 376 -5.88 -14.94 -13.16
C HIS A 376 -6.83 -15.59 -14.18
N ARG A 377 -7.32 -16.79 -13.84
CA ARG A 377 -8.32 -17.54 -14.62
C ARG A 377 -9.59 -17.73 -13.79
N GLY A 378 -10.75 -17.54 -14.40
CA GLY A 378 -12.05 -17.76 -13.76
C GLY A 378 -12.82 -16.46 -13.47
N PRO A 379 -13.75 -16.49 -12.49
CA PRO A 379 -14.61 -15.36 -12.18
C PRO A 379 -13.81 -14.11 -11.82
N ASP A 380 -14.38 -12.95 -12.10
CA ASP A 380 -13.69 -11.69 -11.96
C ASP A 380 -13.25 -11.43 -10.50
N ARG A 381 -11.94 -11.28 -10.28
CA ARG A 381 -11.37 -11.13 -8.93
C ARG A 381 -11.55 -9.68 -8.46
N VAL A 382 -12.20 -9.52 -7.31
CA VAL A 382 -12.54 -8.21 -6.71
C VAL A 382 -11.89 -7.96 -5.34
N PHE A 383 -11.14 -8.92 -4.81
CA PHE A 383 -10.44 -8.82 -3.53
C PHE A 383 -8.94 -9.13 -3.70
N CYS A 384 -8.10 -8.34 -3.01
CA CYS A 384 -6.64 -8.52 -3.04
C CYS A 384 -6.17 -9.79 -2.30
N SER A 385 -6.93 -10.31 -1.34
CA SER A 385 -6.58 -11.51 -0.58
C SER A 385 -7.80 -12.33 -0.16
N ASP A 386 -7.59 -13.61 0.15
CA ASP A 386 -8.62 -14.46 0.76
C ASP A 386 -9.06 -13.93 2.13
N GLU A 387 -8.17 -13.27 2.86
CA GLU A 387 -8.50 -12.58 4.11
C GLU A 387 -9.54 -11.48 3.87
N CYS A 388 -9.33 -10.61 2.88
CA CYS A 388 -10.31 -9.59 2.51
C CYS A 388 -11.62 -10.20 2.03
N ARG A 389 -11.56 -11.27 1.23
CA ARG A 389 -12.75 -11.98 0.76
C ARG A 389 -13.56 -12.57 1.91
N ASN A 390 -12.90 -13.28 2.81
CA ASN A 390 -13.51 -13.95 3.96
C ASN A 390 -14.06 -12.94 4.95
N ALA A 391 -13.33 -11.85 5.19
CA ALA A 391 -13.80 -10.82 6.10
C ALA A 391 -14.99 -10.03 5.53
N SER A 392 -15.02 -9.68 4.24
CA SER A 392 -16.23 -9.13 3.61
C SER A 392 -17.40 -10.12 3.59
N HIS A 393 -17.13 -11.43 3.47
CA HIS A 393 -18.16 -12.45 3.64
C HIS A 393 -18.69 -12.48 5.08
N ASN A 394 -17.81 -12.43 6.07
CA ASN A 394 -18.15 -12.44 7.49
C ASN A 394 -18.91 -11.18 7.91
N GLU A 395 -18.51 -9.99 7.44
CA GLU A 395 -19.22 -8.73 7.65
C GLU A 395 -20.65 -8.79 7.11
N ARG A 396 -20.83 -9.26 5.87
CA ARG A 396 -22.16 -9.47 5.29
C ARG A 396 -22.99 -10.47 6.08
N SER A 397 -22.39 -11.58 6.49
CA SER A 397 -23.07 -12.59 7.32
C SER A 397 -23.46 -12.04 8.69
N ASN A 398 -22.60 -11.25 9.33
CA ASN A 398 -22.86 -10.61 10.62
C ASN A 398 -23.97 -9.57 10.49
N ARG A 399 -23.89 -8.67 9.51
CA ARG A 399 -24.93 -7.68 9.23
C ARG A 399 -26.29 -8.34 8.99
N ARG A 400 -26.33 -9.38 8.15
CA ARG A 400 -27.55 -10.15 7.88
C ARG A 400 -28.12 -10.80 9.15
N ARG A 401 -27.23 -11.32 10.01
CA ARG A 401 -27.62 -11.91 11.30
C ARG A 401 -28.17 -10.85 12.26
N ASP A 402 -27.57 -9.67 12.29
CA ASP A 402 -27.99 -8.57 13.17
C ASP A 402 -29.29 -7.93 12.67
N GLU A 403 -29.48 -7.76 11.37
CA GLU A 403 -30.75 -7.34 10.76
C GLU A 403 -31.88 -8.33 11.11
N LEU A 404 -31.64 -9.64 11.00
CA LEU A 404 -32.60 -10.68 11.43
C LEU A 404 -32.98 -10.54 12.90
N ARG A 405 -31.99 -10.26 13.77
CA ARG A 405 -32.15 -10.11 15.21
C ARG A 405 -32.97 -8.86 15.56
N HIS A 406 -32.67 -7.72 14.94
CA HIS A 406 -33.43 -6.48 15.11
C HIS A 406 -34.86 -6.61 14.57
N GLU A 407 -35.06 -7.26 13.42
CA GLU A 407 -36.42 -7.49 12.90
C GLU A 407 -37.28 -8.37 13.83
N PHE A 408 -36.67 -9.31 14.55
CA PHE A 408 -37.38 -10.06 15.58
C PHE A 408 -37.77 -9.14 16.75
N LEU A 409 -36.81 -8.43 17.34
CA LEU A 409 -37.04 -7.73 18.60
C LEU A 409 -37.84 -6.43 18.43
N GLU A 410 -37.54 -5.64 17.40
CA GLU A 410 -38.08 -4.28 17.23
C GLU A 410 -39.27 -4.24 16.27
N GLN A 411 -39.27 -5.07 15.23
CA GLN A 411 -40.31 -5.07 14.19
C GLN A 411 -41.35 -6.18 14.39
N ASN A 412 -41.26 -6.92 15.50
CA ASN A 412 -42.20 -7.99 15.88
C ASN A 412 -42.40 -9.11 14.83
N LYS A 413 -41.42 -9.38 13.97
CA LYS A 413 -41.54 -10.45 12.97
C LYS A 413 -41.43 -11.85 13.56
N THR A 414 -42.20 -12.79 13.02
CA THR A 414 -42.21 -14.19 13.46
C THR A 414 -40.99 -14.97 12.96
N VAL A 415 -40.68 -16.10 13.62
CA VAL A 415 -39.59 -16.98 13.16
C VAL A 415 -39.83 -17.48 11.74
N GLN A 416 -41.10 -17.71 11.38
CA GLN A 416 -41.48 -18.15 10.04
C GLN A 416 -41.24 -17.07 8.98
N GLU A 417 -41.58 -15.80 9.27
CA GLU A 417 -41.32 -14.68 8.37
C GLU A 417 -39.83 -14.42 8.18
N LEU A 418 -39.07 -14.49 9.27
CA LEU A 418 -37.60 -14.36 9.23
C LEU A 418 -36.96 -15.52 8.45
N ALA A 419 -37.45 -16.75 8.63
CA ALA A 419 -36.95 -17.90 7.88
C ALA A 419 -37.18 -17.75 6.37
N ARG A 420 -38.37 -17.27 5.97
CA ARG A 420 -38.69 -17.00 4.56
C ARG A 420 -37.82 -15.91 3.96
N ARG A 421 -37.53 -14.85 4.72
CA ARG A 421 -36.73 -13.71 4.25
C ARG A 421 -35.22 -14.03 4.20
N TYR A 422 -34.69 -14.67 5.22
CA TYR A 422 -33.24 -14.86 5.40
C TYR A 422 -32.73 -16.23 4.94
N PHE A 423 -33.61 -17.21 4.75
CA PHE A 423 -33.25 -18.55 4.28
C PHE A 423 -34.27 -19.06 3.24
N PRO A 424 -34.51 -18.32 2.13
CA PRO A 424 -35.59 -18.63 1.17
C PRO A 424 -35.41 -19.98 0.46
N GLU A 425 -34.16 -20.41 0.27
CA GLU A 425 -33.82 -21.67 -0.42
C GLU A 425 -33.78 -22.89 0.51
N GLU A 426 -33.86 -22.67 1.83
CA GLU A 426 -33.86 -23.77 2.79
C GLU A 426 -35.27 -24.35 2.98
N LYS A 427 -35.33 -25.66 3.25
CA LYS A 427 -36.58 -26.28 3.71
C LYS A 427 -37.07 -25.55 4.96
N LYS A 428 -38.38 -25.30 5.04
CA LYS A 428 -39.03 -24.53 6.13
C LYS A 428 -38.49 -24.86 7.53
N ALA A 429 -38.42 -26.14 7.88
CA ALA A 429 -37.96 -26.59 9.19
C ALA A 429 -36.49 -26.24 9.48
N THR A 430 -35.62 -26.28 8.47
CA THR A 430 -34.19 -25.96 8.59
C THR A 430 -33.98 -24.46 8.76
N GLY A 431 -34.67 -23.64 7.96
CA GLY A 431 -34.60 -22.18 8.06
C GLY A 431 -35.09 -21.67 9.42
N GLU A 432 -36.24 -22.17 9.90
CA GLU A 432 -36.74 -21.81 11.24
C GLU A 432 -35.78 -22.24 12.36
N LYS A 433 -35.13 -23.41 12.24
CA LYS A 433 -34.13 -23.87 13.21
C LYS A 433 -32.92 -22.92 13.25
N ARG A 434 -32.42 -22.46 12.10
CA ARG A 434 -31.31 -21.49 12.02
C ARG A 434 -31.69 -20.14 12.64
N VAL A 435 -32.90 -19.64 12.38
CA VAL A 435 -33.41 -18.42 13.01
C VAL A 435 -33.45 -18.57 14.53
N ARG A 436 -34.01 -19.66 15.05
CA ARG A 436 -34.06 -19.92 16.51
C ARG A 436 -32.66 -19.97 17.12
N GLN A 437 -31.71 -20.64 16.48
CA GLN A 437 -30.33 -20.73 16.96
C GLN A 437 -29.65 -19.35 16.98
N SER A 438 -29.86 -18.53 15.95
CA SER A 438 -29.34 -17.16 15.88
C SER A 438 -29.86 -16.29 17.03
N LEU A 439 -31.17 -16.36 17.31
CA LEU A 439 -31.81 -15.60 18.38
C LEU A 439 -31.39 -16.09 19.77
N GLN A 440 -31.30 -17.41 19.99
CA GLN A 440 -30.88 -17.99 21.27
C GLN A 440 -29.44 -17.63 21.66
N SER A 441 -28.58 -17.42 20.67
CA SER A 441 -27.19 -17.02 20.88
C SER A 441 -27.00 -15.52 21.10
N TRP A 442 -28.07 -14.72 21.05
CA TRP A 442 -27.97 -13.25 21.06
C TRP A 442 -28.11 -12.66 22.49
N PRO A 443 -27.06 -12.03 23.05
CA PRO A 443 -27.12 -11.49 24.41
C PRO A 443 -28.17 -10.40 24.61
N SER A 444 -28.39 -9.53 23.63
CA SER A 444 -29.35 -8.42 23.78
C SER A 444 -30.79 -8.91 23.91
N LEU A 445 -31.16 -10.01 23.23
CA LEU A 445 -32.48 -10.62 23.41
C LEU A 445 -32.64 -11.18 24.83
N LYS A 446 -31.59 -11.79 25.37
CA LYS A 446 -31.57 -12.30 26.74
C LYS A 446 -31.74 -11.18 27.77
N HIS A 447 -31.03 -10.07 27.59
CA HIS A 447 -31.21 -8.89 28.45
C HIS A 447 -32.61 -8.28 28.31
N ALA A 448 -33.14 -8.15 27.09
CA ALA A 448 -34.49 -7.65 26.86
C ALA A 448 -35.58 -8.54 27.50
N VAL A 449 -35.43 -9.86 27.45
CA VAL A 449 -36.33 -10.81 28.12
C VAL A 449 -36.24 -10.67 29.64
N ASP A 450 -35.04 -10.55 30.20
CA ASP A 450 -34.84 -10.38 31.64
C ASP A 450 -35.42 -9.06 32.17
N ASP A 451 -35.24 -7.97 31.42
CA ASP A 451 -35.82 -6.65 31.72
C ASP A 451 -37.35 -6.68 31.64
N ASP A 452 -37.90 -7.37 30.63
CA ASP A 452 -39.36 -7.52 30.49
C ASP A 452 -39.95 -8.38 31.61
N ILE A 453 -39.26 -9.42 32.07
CA ILE A 453 -39.65 -10.21 33.26
C ILE A 453 -39.57 -9.36 34.52
N GLU A 454 -38.59 -8.46 34.64
CA GLU A 454 -38.48 -7.56 35.80
C GLU A 454 -39.66 -6.59 35.88
N ARG A 455 -40.11 -6.07 34.74
CA ARG A 455 -41.22 -5.12 34.65
C ARG A 455 -42.60 -5.78 34.75
N ASN A 456 -42.78 -6.91 34.06
CA ASN A 456 -44.09 -7.53 33.81
C ASN A 456 -44.25 -8.92 34.45
N GLY A 457 -43.26 -9.37 35.24
CA GLY A 457 -43.25 -10.68 35.87
C GLY A 457 -43.12 -11.84 34.88
N TRP A 458 -43.38 -13.06 35.34
CA TRP A 458 -43.34 -14.28 34.50
C TRP A 458 -44.43 -14.33 33.41
N THR A 459 -45.34 -13.35 33.41
CA THR A 459 -46.35 -13.09 32.38
C THR A 459 -45.87 -12.15 31.28
N SER A 460 -44.58 -11.79 31.26
CA SER A 460 -43.93 -10.95 30.25
C SER A 460 -44.36 -11.30 28.80
N PRO A 461 -44.85 -10.30 28.02
CA PRO A 461 -45.24 -10.51 26.63
C PRO A 461 -44.10 -11.03 25.74
N LEU A 462 -42.87 -10.53 25.96
CA LEU A 462 -41.70 -10.98 25.18
C LEU A 462 -41.32 -12.42 25.52
N LEU A 463 -41.42 -12.82 26.79
CA LEU A 463 -41.20 -14.20 27.22
C LEU A 463 -42.24 -15.16 26.63
N GLN A 464 -43.52 -14.77 26.62
CA GLN A 464 -44.59 -15.56 25.99
C GLN A 464 -44.36 -15.71 24.49
N ARG A 465 -44.00 -14.64 23.79
CA ARG A 465 -43.63 -14.70 22.37
C ARG A 465 -42.47 -15.65 22.13
N CYS A 466 -41.42 -15.57 22.95
CA CYS A 466 -40.28 -16.47 22.81
C CYS A 466 -40.66 -17.95 22.98
N ARG A 467 -41.59 -18.25 23.90
CA ARG A 467 -42.17 -19.60 24.08
C ARG A 467 -42.99 -20.04 22.87
N ASN A 468 -43.87 -19.17 22.36
CA ASN A 468 -44.72 -19.46 21.21
C ASN A 468 -43.89 -19.75 19.96
N GLU A 469 -42.77 -19.05 19.80
CA GLU A 469 -41.80 -19.23 18.71
C GLU A 469 -40.84 -20.42 18.92
N LYS A 470 -41.02 -21.18 20.01
CA LYS A 470 -40.25 -22.37 20.39
C LYS A 470 -38.76 -22.07 20.62
N LEU A 471 -38.44 -20.90 21.14
CA LEU A 471 -37.08 -20.59 21.60
C LEU A 471 -36.82 -21.28 22.94
N SER A 472 -35.61 -21.82 23.13
CA SER A 472 -35.26 -22.53 24.35
C SER A 472 -35.05 -21.57 25.52
N LEU A 473 -35.86 -21.74 26.57
CA LEU A 473 -35.79 -20.95 27.79
C LEU A 473 -34.45 -21.15 28.54
N SER A 474 -33.80 -22.31 28.39
CA SER A 474 -32.51 -22.57 29.03
C SER A 474 -31.39 -21.69 28.45
N HIS A 475 -31.49 -21.33 27.17
CA HIS A 475 -30.55 -20.45 26.48
C HIS A 475 -30.92 -18.97 26.62
N LEU A 476 -32.21 -18.66 26.73
CA LEU A 476 -32.72 -17.28 26.81
C LEU A 476 -32.69 -16.65 28.20
N LEU A 477 -32.72 -17.43 29.30
CA LEU A 477 -32.77 -16.89 30.66
C LEU A 477 -31.39 -16.76 31.29
N THR A 478 -31.13 -15.69 32.06
CA THR A 478 -29.92 -15.64 32.91
C THR A 478 -29.95 -16.69 34.01
N THR A 479 -28.79 -16.97 34.59
CA THR A 479 -28.65 -17.90 35.71
C THR A 479 -29.55 -17.50 36.90
N LYS A 480 -29.66 -16.19 37.18
CA LYS A 480 -30.58 -15.66 38.20
C LYS A 480 -32.03 -16.06 37.92
N ARG A 481 -32.53 -15.84 36.70
CA ARG A 481 -33.91 -16.16 36.32
C ARG A 481 -34.17 -17.67 36.24
N ARG A 482 -33.18 -18.47 35.84
CA ARG A 482 -33.29 -19.94 35.86
C ARG A 482 -33.50 -20.47 37.27
N ASN A 483 -32.69 -20.02 38.22
CA ASN A 483 -32.83 -20.42 39.64
C ASN A 483 -34.18 -19.96 40.24
N GLN A 484 -34.68 -18.79 39.85
CA GLN A 484 -36.02 -18.35 40.25
C GLN A 484 -37.12 -19.25 39.66
N LEU A 485 -36.99 -19.66 38.40
CA LEU A 485 -37.96 -20.55 37.75
C LEU A 485 -37.99 -21.94 38.41
N GLU A 486 -36.84 -22.47 38.82
CA GLU A 486 -36.73 -23.74 39.56
C GLU A 486 -37.41 -23.66 40.92
N ARG A 487 -37.14 -22.61 41.70
CA ARG A 487 -37.80 -22.39 43.00
C ARG A 487 -39.32 -22.29 42.89
N ILE A 488 -39.83 -21.64 41.84
CA ILE A 488 -41.28 -21.54 41.56
C ILE A 488 -41.85 -22.92 41.24
N ARG A 489 -41.13 -23.76 40.48
CA ARG A 489 -41.58 -25.12 40.18
C ARG A 489 -41.63 -26.00 41.43
N GLU A 490 -40.64 -25.89 42.31
CA GLU A 490 -40.60 -26.60 43.60
C GLU A 490 -41.78 -26.20 44.50
N THR A 491 -42.05 -24.90 44.64
CA THR A 491 -43.19 -24.42 45.44
C THR A 491 -44.55 -24.86 44.89
N VAL A 492 -44.70 -24.92 43.56
CA VAL A 492 -45.94 -25.41 42.93
C VAL A 492 -46.09 -26.93 43.11
N GLN A 493 -45.01 -27.71 43.01
CA GLN A 493 -45.03 -29.15 43.28
C GLN A 493 -45.36 -29.47 44.74
N ASP A 494 -44.80 -28.73 45.68
CA ASP A 494 -45.09 -28.91 47.10
C ASP A 494 -46.53 -28.50 47.45
N SER A 495 -47.07 -27.47 46.80
CA SER A 495 -48.48 -27.07 46.92
C SER A 495 -49.45 -28.09 46.33
N GLN A 496 -49.05 -28.83 45.29
CA GLN A 496 -49.85 -29.90 44.69
C GLN A 496 -49.79 -31.19 45.52
N LYS A 497 -48.63 -31.53 46.09
CA LYS A 497 -48.49 -32.66 47.03
C LYS A 497 -49.27 -32.45 48.32
N THR A 498 -49.26 -31.24 48.87
CA THR A 498 -50.04 -30.89 50.07
C THR A 498 -51.55 -30.92 49.82
N LYS A 499 -52.02 -30.45 48.65
CA LYS A 499 -53.43 -30.60 48.23
C LYS A 499 -53.84 -32.06 48.00
N ALA A 500 -52.96 -32.89 47.43
CA ALA A 500 -53.21 -34.32 47.23
C ALA A 500 -53.16 -35.13 48.54
N ALA A 501 -52.52 -34.62 49.59
CA ALA A 501 -52.52 -35.23 50.93
C ALA A 501 -53.73 -34.81 51.78
N HIS A 502 -54.55 -33.85 51.30
CA HIS A 502 -55.76 -33.34 51.97
C HIS A 502 -57.05 -33.63 51.16
N SER A 503 -56.96 -34.42 50.09
CA SER A 503 -58.07 -35.13 49.44
C SER A 503 -57.92 -36.61 49.73
#